data_AF-A0A3M0A316-F1
#
_entry.id   AF-A0A3M0A316-F1
#
_cell.length_a   1.000
_cell.length_b   1.000
_cell.length_c   1.000
_cell.angle_alpha   90.00
_cell.angle_beta   90.00
_cell.angle_gamma   90.00
#
_symmetry.space_group_name_H-M   'P 1'
#
loop_
_entity.id
_entity.type
_entity.pdbx_description
1 polymer ?
#
loop_
_entity_poly.entity_id
_entity_poly.type
_entity_poly.pdbx_seq_one_letter_code
_entity_poly.pdbx_strand_id
1 'polypeptide(L)'
;MQVEDKEVILLKVSGQDKLGVTAGLTSVLANYDAIILDIGQADIHDTLSLGILFEIKAGSTSGPVLKDLLFKAYELGVKVKFIPISVPDYEIWVKGQRQQRYSINVLGETLTAVQLAAVTRILSNQNLNIDAIKRLTGRVSIVEEDEFPRSCIQLSVTGTIVDKTFMTASFMEISRTLDVDISFQEDNMYRRNRRLVCFDMDSTLIQTEVIDELAELAGVGEQVRTITEAAMNGEIDFSESFKQRMALLEGLSEDVLQNVAENLPITKGAHRLMKALKYYGYKTAILSGGFTFFGKYLQKELGIDYVHANELEIIDGKLTGNYLGEIVDGKKKAEYLQAIADKEGIHINQTIAVGDGANDLPMLSLAGLGIAFHAKPTVKEKAGSSISSLGLDGVLYLLGYHDRHIDMMEDDN
;
A
#
# COMPACT_ATOMS: atom_id res chain seq x y z
N MET A 1 -26.79 -20.38 -33.64
CA MET A 1 -26.70 -21.71 -33.00
C MET A 1 -27.74 -21.76 -31.90
N GLN A 2 -28.68 -22.71 -31.95
CA GLN A 2 -29.70 -22.87 -30.91
C GLN A 2 -29.03 -23.19 -29.58
N VAL A 3 -29.43 -22.48 -28.52
CA VAL A 3 -28.96 -22.62 -27.14
C VAL A 3 -29.38 -23.98 -26.52
N GLU A 4 -30.22 -24.75 -27.22
CA GLU A 4 -30.85 -25.99 -26.72
C GLU A 4 -29.93 -27.22 -26.66
N ASP A 5 -28.72 -27.15 -27.25
CA ASP A 5 -27.82 -28.31 -27.38
C ASP A 5 -26.62 -28.29 -26.40
N LYS A 6 -26.64 -27.47 -25.35
CA LYS A 6 -25.51 -27.32 -24.41
C LYS A 6 -25.93 -27.49 -22.96
N GLU A 7 -25.12 -28.22 -22.21
CA GLU A 7 -25.20 -28.31 -20.75
C GLU A 7 -24.00 -27.62 -20.13
N VAL A 8 -24.25 -26.71 -19.18
CA VAL A 8 -23.21 -26.03 -18.40
C VAL A 8 -23.16 -26.63 -17.01
N ILE A 9 -21.97 -27.06 -16.58
CA ILE A 9 -21.79 -27.77 -15.32
C ILE A 9 -20.60 -27.16 -14.57
N LEU A 10 -20.82 -26.85 -13.29
CA LEU A 10 -19.76 -26.53 -12.35
C LEU A 10 -19.33 -27.79 -11.62
N LEU A 11 -18.12 -28.27 -11.92
CA LEU A 11 -17.40 -29.27 -11.13
C LEU A 11 -16.70 -28.58 -9.95
N LYS A 12 -17.16 -28.87 -8.73
CA LYS A 12 -16.47 -28.50 -7.50
C LYS A 12 -15.68 -29.69 -6.98
N VAL A 13 -14.39 -29.50 -6.76
CA VAL A 13 -13.44 -30.49 -6.27
C VAL A 13 -12.92 -30.02 -4.92
N SER A 14 -12.93 -30.90 -3.91
CA SER A 14 -12.33 -30.60 -2.61
C SER A 14 -11.65 -31.82 -1.98
N GLY A 15 -10.56 -31.61 -1.27
CA GLY A 15 -9.82 -32.69 -0.63
C GLY A 15 -8.41 -32.26 -0.24
N GLN A 16 -7.60 -33.23 0.16
CA GLN A 16 -6.17 -33.01 0.37
C GLN A 16 -5.50 -32.76 -0.98
N ASP A 17 -4.65 -31.73 -1.07
CA ASP A 17 -3.94 -31.42 -2.31
C ASP A 17 -2.97 -32.55 -2.70
N LYS A 18 -2.89 -32.81 -4.00
CA LYS A 18 -2.00 -33.83 -4.58
C LYS A 18 -1.59 -33.42 -5.99
N LEU A 19 -0.37 -33.81 -6.35
CA LEU A 19 0.14 -33.66 -7.70
C LEU A 19 -0.78 -34.38 -8.70
N GLY A 20 -1.10 -33.68 -9.80
CA GLY A 20 -1.84 -34.26 -10.92
C GLY A 20 -3.36 -34.25 -10.81
N VAL A 21 -3.96 -33.68 -9.76
CA VAL A 21 -5.44 -33.58 -9.66
C VAL A 21 -6.03 -32.83 -10.85
N THR A 22 -5.54 -31.61 -11.10
CA THR A 22 -6.00 -30.77 -12.20
C THR A 22 -5.76 -31.42 -13.55
N ALA A 23 -4.58 -32.03 -13.75
CA ALA A 23 -4.24 -32.74 -14.98
C ALA A 23 -5.16 -33.96 -15.22
N GLY A 24 -5.43 -34.76 -14.19
CA GLY A 24 -6.27 -35.94 -14.29
C GLY A 24 -7.71 -35.59 -14.64
N LEU A 25 -8.30 -34.59 -13.99
CA LEU A 25 -9.68 -34.18 -14.23
C LEU A 25 -9.85 -33.50 -15.60
N THR A 26 -8.92 -32.62 -15.99
CA THR A 26 -8.97 -31.96 -17.30
C THR A 26 -8.72 -32.93 -18.45
N SER A 27 -7.92 -33.99 -18.25
CA SER A 27 -7.75 -35.07 -19.24
C SER A 27 -9.05 -35.82 -19.49
N VAL A 28 -9.86 -36.07 -18.45
CA VAL A 28 -11.19 -36.65 -18.62
C VAL A 28 -12.08 -35.70 -19.43
N LEU A 29 -12.15 -34.43 -19.05
CA LEU A 29 -12.93 -33.42 -19.78
C LEU A 29 -12.53 -33.32 -21.26
N ALA A 30 -11.23 -33.39 -21.56
CA ALA A 30 -10.72 -33.35 -22.93
C ALA A 30 -11.20 -34.55 -23.78
N ASN A 31 -11.31 -35.75 -23.21
CA ASN A 31 -11.82 -36.93 -23.93
C ASN A 31 -13.28 -36.80 -24.36
N TYR A 32 -14.01 -35.84 -23.80
CA TYR A 32 -15.42 -35.58 -24.08
C TYR A 32 -15.65 -34.25 -24.81
N ASP A 33 -14.58 -33.65 -25.36
CA ASP A 33 -14.62 -32.35 -26.06
C ASP A 33 -15.28 -31.23 -25.23
N ALA A 34 -15.15 -31.30 -23.91
CA ALA A 34 -15.70 -30.28 -23.02
C ALA A 34 -14.93 -28.96 -23.14
N ILE A 35 -15.64 -27.84 -23.18
CA ILE A 35 -15.05 -26.50 -23.24
C ILE A 35 -15.06 -25.90 -21.84
N ILE A 36 -13.90 -25.51 -21.34
CA ILE A 36 -13.78 -24.83 -20.05
C ILE A 36 -14.23 -23.37 -20.23
N LEU A 37 -15.25 -22.98 -19.47
CA LEU A 37 -15.79 -21.62 -19.44
C LEU A 37 -15.14 -20.75 -18.35
N ASP A 38 -14.78 -21.36 -17.22
CA ASP A 38 -14.04 -20.73 -16.14
C ASP A 38 -13.33 -21.79 -15.28
N ILE A 39 -12.20 -21.44 -14.67
CA ILE A 39 -11.46 -22.33 -13.80
C ILE A 39 -10.76 -21.54 -12.69
N GLY A 40 -10.91 -22.02 -11.45
CA GLY A 40 -10.28 -21.42 -10.28
C GLY A 40 -9.80 -22.49 -9.32
N GLN A 41 -8.60 -22.31 -8.80
CA GLN A 41 -8.01 -23.19 -7.79
C GLN A 41 -7.46 -22.38 -6.64
N ALA A 42 -7.69 -22.86 -5.43
CA ALA A 42 -7.01 -22.40 -4.22
C ALA A 42 -6.54 -23.61 -3.42
N ASP A 43 -5.35 -23.50 -2.85
CA ASP A 43 -4.84 -24.41 -1.84
C ASP A 43 -4.62 -23.63 -0.55
N ILE A 44 -5.26 -24.09 0.53
CA ILE A 44 -5.16 -23.49 1.85
C ILE A 44 -4.84 -24.62 2.83
N HIS A 45 -3.62 -24.61 3.38
CA HIS A 45 -3.15 -25.62 4.34
C HIS A 45 -3.31 -27.07 3.81
N ASP A 46 -2.77 -27.33 2.61
CA ASP A 46 -2.82 -28.63 1.91
C ASP A 46 -4.25 -29.10 1.61
N THR A 47 -5.20 -28.17 1.60
CA THR A 47 -6.60 -28.43 1.25
C THR A 47 -6.91 -27.75 -0.07
N LEU A 48 -7.06 -28.58 -1.09
CA LEU A 48 -7.45 -28.17 -2.43
C LEU A 48 -8.94 -27.80 -2.46
N SER A 49 -9.22 -26.66 -3.08
CA SER A 49 -10.54 -26.27 -3.58
C SER A 49 -10.38 -25.88 -5.06
N LEU A 50 -10.92 -26.70 -5.96
CA LEU A 50 -10.84 -26.49 -7.41
C LEU A 50 -12.26 -26.43 -7.98
N GLY A 51 -12.57 -25.36 -8.69
CA GLY A 51 -13.79 -25.18 -9.46
C GLY A 51 -13.48 -25.19 -10.95
N ILE A 52 -14.14 -26.05 -11.72
CA ILE A 52 -14.08 -26.06 -13.18
C ILE A 52 -15.51 -25.88 -13.69
N LEU A 53 -15.79 -24.74 -14.31
CA LEU A 53 -17.04 -24.50 -15.03
C LEU A 53 -16.81 -24.88 -16.49
N PHE A 54 -17.59 -25.81 -17.01
CA PHE A 54 -17.43 -26.29 -18.38
C PHE A 54 -18.77 -26.44 -19.08
N GLU A 55 -18.76 -26.31 -20.40
CA GLU A 55 -19.86 -26.69 -21.27
C GLU A 55 -19.55 -28.00 -21.99
N ILE A 56 -20.59 -28.80 -22.18
CA ILE A 56 -20.57 -30.01 -23.01
C ILE A 56 -21.83 -30.04 -23.87
N LYS A 57 -21.78 -30.75 -25.00
CA LYS A 57 -22.97 -31.00 -25.82
C LYS A 57 -24.01 -31.78 -25.02
N ALA A 58 -25.26 -31.30 -25.03
CA ALA A 58 -26.40 -31.93 -24.40
C ALA A 58 -26.70 -33.31 -25.02
N GLY A 59 -27.18 -34.25 -24.21
CA GLY A 59 -27.56 -35.60 -24.66
C GLY A 59 -26.68 -36.72 -24.07
N SER A 60 -26.35 -37.75 -24.87
CA SER A 60 -25.75 -39.01 -24.39
C SER A 60 -24.33 -38.90 -23.80
N THR A 61 -23.71 -37.72 -23.85
CA THR A 61 -22.33 -37.47 -23.41
C THR A 61 -22.21 -36.90 -22.00
N SER A 62 -23.28 -36.33 -21.42
CA SER A 62 -23.21 -35.72 -20.09
C SER A 62 -23.14 -36.75 -18.96
N GLY A 63 -23.93 -37.82 -19.01
CA GLY A 63 -23.83 -38.92 -18.03
C GLY A 63 -22.44 -39.58 -17.97
N PRO A 64 -21.86 -39.99 -19.13
CA PRO A 64 -20.53 -40.58 -19.19
C PRO A 64 -19.40 -39.69 -18.65
N VAL A 65 -19.34 -38.40 -19.01
CA VAL A 65 -18.28 -37.51 -18.52
C VAL A 65 -18.32 -37.35 -17.00
N LEU A 66 -19.53 -37.23 -16.41
CA LEU A 66 -19.68 -37.11 -14.96
C LEU A 66 -19.26 -38.40 -14.24
N LYS A 67 -19.58 -39.55 -14.81
CA LYS A 67 -19.16 -40.86 -14.32
C LYS A 67 -17.63 -40.98 -14.32
N ASP A 68 -16.97 -40.66 -15.42
CA ASP A 68 -15.51 -40.79 -15.53
C ASP A 68 -14.79 -39.78 -14.63
N LEU A 69 -15.35 -38.58 -14.45
CA LEU A 69 -14.86 -37.60 -13.48
C LEU A 69 -14.99 -38.11 -12.04
N LEU A 70 -16.08 -38.80 -11.70
CA LEU A 70 -16.24 -39.45 -10.39
C LEU A 70 -15.20 -40.54 -10.15
N PHE A 71 -14.96 -41.41 -11.13
CA PHE A 71 -13.93 -42.44 -11.02
C PHE A 71 -12.54 -41.83 -10.87
N LYS A 72 -12.20 -40.84 -11.70
CA LYS A 72 -10.90 -40.17 -11.63
C LYS A 72 -10.71 -39.44 -10.30
N ALA A 73 -11.74 -38.77 -9.81
CA ALA A 73 -11.71 -38.12 -8.50
C ALA A 73 -11.48 -39.12 -7.36
N TYR A 74 -12.15 -40.27 -7.40
CA TYR A 74 -11.97 -41.34 -6.43
C TYR A 74 -10.53 -41.90 -6.45
N GLU A 75 -9.97 -42.17 -7.63
CA GLU A 75 -8.57 -42.60 -7.79
C GLU A 75 -7.59 -41.59 -7.19
N LEU A 76 -7.85 -40.30 -7.39
CA LEU A 76 -7.04 -39.20 -6.86
C LEU A 76 -7.28 -38.97 -5.35
N GLY A 77 -8.34 -39.54 -4.79
CA GLY A 77 -8.73 -39.36 -3.39
C GLY A 77 -9.29 -37.97 -3.08
N VAL A 78 -9.94 -37.33 -4.07
CA VAL A 78 -10.63 -36.04 -3.91
C VAL A 78 -12.14 -36.22 -4.01
N LYS A 79 -12.89 -35.33 -3.38
CA LYS A 79 -14.36 -35.31 -3.46
C LYS A 79 -14.77 -34.39 -4.59
N VAL A 80 -15.78 -34.78 -5.34
CA VAL A 80 -16.36 -33.96 -6.40
C VAL A 80 -17.86 -33.78 -6.22
N LYS A 81 -18.35 -32.61 -6.60
CA LYS A 81 -19.77 -32.26 -6.69
C LYS A 81 -20.02 -31.59 -8.02
N PHE A 82 -21.05 -32.03 -8.72
CA PHE A 82 -21.50 -31.42 -9.96
C PHE A 82 -22.72 -30.56 -9.69
N ILE A 83 -22.70 -29.34 -10.21
CA ILE A 83 -23.81 -28.40 -10.07
C ILE A 83 -24.18 -27.96 -11.49
N PRO A 84 -25.33 -28.41 -12.04
CA PRO A 84 -25.79 -27.93 -13.32
C PRO A 84 -26.16 -26.44 -13.20
N ILE A 85 -25.78 -25.65 -14.20
CA ILE A 85 -26.04 -24.21 -14.27
C ILE A 85 -26.92 -23.96 -15.48
N SER A 86 -28.04 -23.26 -15.30
CA SER A 86 -28.88 -22.87 -16.43
C SER A 86 -28.16 -21.80 -17.27
N VAL A 87 -28.39 -21.79 -18.58
CA VAL A 87 -27.81 -20.75 -19.46
C VAL A 87 -28.21 -19.33 -19.00
N PRO A 88 -29.47 -19.06 -18.59
CA PRO A 88 -29.82 -17.75 -18.01
C PRO A 88 -28.99 -17.39 -16.77
N ASP A 89 -28.76 -18.32 -15.84
CA ASP A 89 -27.97 -18.04 -14.63
C ASP A 89 -26.49 -17.80 -14.97
N TYR A 90 -25.94 -18.54 -15.93
CA TYR A 90 -24.59 -18.32 -16.43
C TYR A 90 -24.46 -16.92 -17.04
N GLU A 91 -25.40 -16.51 -17.90
CA GLU A 91 -25.41 -15.19 -18.53
C GLU A 91 -25.56 -14.04 -17.52
N ILE A 92 -26.32 -14.26 -16.44
CA ILE A 92 -26.39 -13.31 -15.32
C ILE A 92 -25.02 -13.17 -14.64
N TRP A 93 -24.35 -14.29 -14.36
CA TRP A 93 -23.01 -14.29 -13.76
C TRP A 93 -21.97 -13.60 -14.66
N VAL A 94 -21.97 -13.87 -15.97
CA VAL A 94 -21.10 -13.21 -16.95
C VAL A 94 -21.30 -11.69 -16.94
N LYS A 95 -22.55 -11.22 -16.91
CA LYS A 95 -22.87 -9.78 -16.84
C LYS A 95 -22.50 -9.15 -15.49
N GLY A 96 -22.52 -9.94 -14.42
CA GLY A 96 -22.16 -9.56 -13.06
C GLY A 96 -20.67 -9.30 -12.83
N GLN A 97 -19.78 -9.65 -13.76
CA GLN A 97 -18.32 -9.44 -13.63
C GLN A 97 -17.90 -7.96 -13.53
N ARG A 98 -18.81 -7.01 -13.75
CA ARG A 98 -18.55 -5.55 -13.72
C ARG A 98 -18.67 -4.91 -12.32
N GLN A 99 -18.84 -5.69 -11.25
CA GLN A 99 -18.88 -5.11 -9.91
C GLN A 99 -17.55 -4.42 -9.56
N GLN A 100 -17.64 -3.30 -8.85
CA GLN A 100 -16.47 -2.59 -8.37
C GLN A 100 -15.69 -3.49 -7.41
N ARG A 101 -14.36 -3.45 -7.56
CA ARG A 101 -13.42 -4.22 -6.76
C ARG A 101 -12.63 -3.28 -5.88
N TYR A 102 -12.42 -3.72 -4.65
CA TYR A 102 -11.68 -3.01 -3.64
C TYR A 102 -10.63 -3.95 -3.04
N SER A 103 -9.52 -3.36 -2.64
CA SER A 103 -8.48 -4.01 -1.86
C SER A 103 -8.46 -3.36 -0.49
N ILE A 104 -8.52 -4.18 0.55
CA ILE A 104 -8.46 -3.71 1.93
C ILE A 104 -7.29 -4.38 2.61
N ASN A 105 -6.33 -3.60 3.04
CA ASN A 105 -5.21 -4.11 3.82
C ASN A 105 -5.46 -3.82 5.28
N VAL A 106 -5.30 -4.83 6.13
CA VAL A 106 -5.27 -4.71 7.59
C VAL A 106 -3.84 -5.00 8.00
N LEU A 107 -3.16 -3.99 8.54
CA LEU A 107 -1.74 -4.05 8.85
C LEU A 107 -1.45 -3.54 10.27
N GLY A 108 -0.49 -4.16 10.93
CA GLY A 108 -0.03 -3.79 12.26
C GLY A 108 1.10 -4.72 12.71
N GLU A 109 1.63 -4.53 13.91
CA GLU A 109 2.66 -5.42 14.46
C GLU A 109 2.12 -6.85 14.62
N THR A 110 0.87 -6.96 15.08
CA THR A 110 0.13 -8.23 15.18
C THR A 110 -1.23 -8.10 14.53
N LEU A 111 -1.82 -9.24 14.13
CA LEU A 111 -3.19 -9.29 13.64
C LEU A 111 -4.06 -10.11 14.59
N THR A 112 -4.99 -9.45 15.24
CA THR A 112 -5.91 -10.06 16.20
C THR A 112 -7.25 -10.40 15.56
N ALA A 113 -7.96 -11.38 16.14
CA ALA A 113 -9.32 -11.72 15.71
C ALA A 113 -10.31 -10.56 15.93
N VAL A 114 -10.08 -9.71 16.96
CA VAL A 114 -10.92 -8.56 17.26
C VAL A 114 -10.83 -7.50 16.15
N GLN A 115 -9.61 -7.19 15.70
CA GLN A 115 -9.37 -6.28 14.57
C GLN A 115 -10.07 -6.80 13.31
N LEU A 116 -9.86 -8.08 12.97
CA LEU A 116 -10.44 -8.66 11.76
C LEU A 116 -11.98 -8.68 11.82
N ALA A 117 -12.55 -9.08 12.95
CA ALA A 117 -14.01 -9.10 13.13
C ALA A 117 -14.63 -7.70 13.02
N ALA A 118 -13.95 -6.67 13.51
CA ALA A 118 -14.40 -5.28 13.39
C ALA A 118 -14.42 -4.84 11.91
N VAL A 119 -13.33 -5.09 11.18
CA VAL A 119 -13.22 -4.74 9.75
C VAL A 119 -14.26 -5.48 8.92
N THR A 120 -14.37 -6.81 9.05
CA THR A 120 -15.29 -7.60 8.22
C THR A 120 -16.76 -7.31 8.52
N ARG A 121 -17.10 -6.89 9.74
CA ARG A 121 -18.45 -6.43 10.08
C ARG A 121 -18.84 -5.16 9.31
N ILE A 122 -17.92 -4.19 9.19
CA ILE A 122 -18.16 -2.99 8.38
C ILE A 122 -18.41 -3.36 6.92
N LEU A 123 -17.61 -4.29 6.35
CA LEU A 123 -17.80 -4.77 4.99
C LEU A 123 -19.17 -5.40 4.79
N SER A 124 -19.57 -6.29 5.71
CA SER A 124 -20.89 -6.93 5.67
C SER A 124 -22.03 -5.90 5.74
N ASN A 125 -21.91 -4.88 6.60
CA ASN A 125 -22.92 -3.82 6.73
C ASN A 125 -23.03 -2.93 5.48
N GLN A 126 -21.98 -2.89 4.66
CA GLN A 126 -21.91 -2.13 3.41
C GLN A 126 -22.25 -2.98 2.17
N ASN A 127 -22.77 -4.19 2.35
CA ASN A 127 -23.07 -5.15 1.28
C ASN A 127 -21.85 -5.52 0.41
N LEU A 128 -20.67 -5.58 1.03
CA LEU A 128 -19.43 -5.97 0.37
C LEU A 128 -19.11 -7.44 0.67
N ASN A 129 -18.80 -8.20 -0.39
CA ASN A 129 -18.38 -9.59 -0.29
C ASN A 129 -16.85 -9.69 -0.29
N ILE A 130 -16.30 -10.56 0.56
CA ILE A 130 -14.85 -10.88 0.55
C ILE A 130 -14.63 -12.07 -0.38
N ASP A 131 -13.94 -11.84 -1.49
CA ASP A 131 -13.67 -12.88 -2.49
C ASP A 131 -12.39 -13.67 -2.18
N ALA A 132 -11.41 -13.02 -1.58
CA ALA A 132 -10.16 -13.65 -1.19
C ALA A 132 -9.52 -12.94 0.00
N ILE A 133 -8.79 -13.71 0.81
CA ILE A 133 -7.92 -13.20 1.87
C ILE A 133 -6.51 -13.73 1.63
N LYS A 134 -5.53 -12.85 1.59
CA LYS A 134 -4.11 -13.21 1.42
C LYS A 134 -3.29 -12.58 2.53
N ARG A 135 -2.37 -13.33 3.11
CA ARG A 135 -1.30 -12.74 3.93
C ARG A 135 -0.25 -12.14 2.99
N LEU A 136 0.17 -10.91 3.25
CA LEU A 136 1.24 -10.24 2.52
C LEU A 136 2.58 -10.35 3.24
N THR A 137 2.56 -10.52 4.56
CA THR A 137 3.79 -10.71 5.34
C THR A 137 4.23 -12.16 5.41
N GLY A 138 5.46 -12.38 5.85
CA GLY A 138 5.96 -13.69 6.25
C GLY A 138 5.11 -14.37 7.33
N ARG A 139 5.38 -15.65 7.57
CA ARG A 139 4.75 -16.38 8.68
C ARG A 139 5.43 -15.94 9.98
N VAL A 140 4.61 -15.68 10.99
CA VAL A 140 5.10 -15.28 12.32
C VAL A 140 5.53 -16.54 13.07
N SER A 141 6.76 -16.54 13.59
CA SER A 141 7.24 -17.58 14.50
C SER A 141 6.55 -17.44 15.86
N ILE A 142 6.19 -18.56 16.48
CA ILE A 142 5.66 -18.56 17.86
C ILE A 142 6.75 -18.76 18.91
N VAL A 143 8.01 -18.89 18.47
CA VAL A 143 9.17 -19.17 19.33
C VAL A 143 10.20 -18.05 19.22
N GLU A 144 10.44 -17.55 18.01
CA GLU A 144 11.38 -16.47 17.75
C GLU A 144 10.65 -15.13 17.81
N GLU A 145 11.20 -14.19 18.57
CA GLU A 145 10.75 -12.81 18.56
C GLU A 145 11.45 -12.09 17.40
N ASP A 146 10.64 -11.56 16.49
CA ASP A 146 11.13 -10.64 15.46
C ASP A 146 11.36 -9.29 16.12
N GLU A 147 12.53 -8.69 15.90
CA GLU A 147 12.85 -7.36 16.40
C GLU A 147 11.83 -6.33 15.89
N PHE A 148 11.29 -6.56 14.67
CA PHE A 148 10.37 -5.66 14.01
C PHE A 148 9.17 -6.42 13.44
N PRO A 149 8.20 -6.81 14.28
CA PRO A 149 7.07 -7.61 13.85
C PRO A 149 6.21 -6.84 12.83
N ARG A 150 5.85 -7.54 11.75
CA ARG A 150 4.97 -7.01 10.69
C ARG A 150 3.93 -8.07 10.37
N SER A 151 2.66 -7.69 10.48
CA SER A 151 1.54 -8.53 10.09
C SER A 151 0.63 -7.76 9.15
N CYS A 152 0.49 -8.24 7.92
CA CYS A 152 -0.46 -7.68 6.98
C CYS A 152 -1.25 -8.77 6.26
N ILE A 153 -2.57 -8.58 6.20
CA ILE A 153 -3.44 -9.31 5.30
C ILE A 153 -4.14 -8.36 4.33
N GLN A 154 -4.44 -8.86 3.15
CA GLN A 154 -5.21 -8.19 2.11
C GLN A 154 -6.51 -8.96 1.86
N LEU A 155 -7.61 -8.22 1.92
CA LEU A 155 -8.94 -8.66 1.57
C LEU A 155 -9.24 -8.14 0.16
N SER A 156 -9.50 -9.04 -0.77
CA SER A 156 -10.07 -8.69 -2.08
C SER A 156 -11.59 -8.68 -1.94
N VAL A 157 -12.22 -7.56 -2.27
CA VAL A 157 -13.61 -7.29 -1.94
C VAL A 157 -14.37 -6.83 -3.19
N THR A 158 -15.58 -7.34 -3.39
CA THR A 158 -16.51 -6.93 -4.45
C THR A 158 -17.82 -6.42 -3.89
N GLY A 159 -18.43 -5.45 -4.58
CA GLY A 159 -19.77 -4.97 -4.25
C GLY A 159 -19.98 -3.50 -4.57
N THR A 160 -21.12 -2.96 -4.10
CA THR A 160 -21.45 -1.54 -4.22
C THR A 160 -21.54 -0.94 -2.82
N ILE A 161 -20.67 0.02 -2.52
CA ILE A 161 -20.65 0.71 -1.23
C ILE A 161 -21.96 1.48 -1.05
N VAL A 162 -22.59 1.32 0.11
CA VAL A 162 -23.82 2.04 0.47
C VAL A 162 -23.51 3.46 0.96
N ASP A 163 -22.54 3.59 1.86
CA ASP A 163 -22.09 4.86 2.43
C ASP A 163 -20.57 4.85 2.65
N LYS A 164 -19.84 5.50 1.74
CA LYS A 164 -18.38 5.61 1.77
C LYS A 164 -17.89 6.47 2.93
N THR A 165 -18.64 7.49 3.32
CA THR A 165 -18.26 8.42 4.39
C THR A 165 -18.34 7.69 5.73
N PHE A 166 -19.45 6.99 5.99
CA PHE A 166 -19.61 6.16 7.19
C PHE A 166 -18.56 5.06 7.27
N MET A 167 -18.28 4.39 6.15
CA MET A 167 -17.28 3.32 6.09
C MET A 167 -15.87 3.85 6.42
N THR A 168 -15.48 4.96 5.81
CA THR A 168 -14.18 5.62 6.08
C THR A 168 -14.05 6.01 7.54
N ALA A 169 -15.07 6.68 8.11
CA ALA A 169 -15.08 7.08 9.51
C ALA A 169 -15.00 5.86 10.46
N SER A 170 -15.69 4.77 10.12
CA SER A 170 -15.64 3.52 10.90
C SER A 170 -14.25 2.88 10.88
N PHE A 171 -13.56 2.86 9.73
CA PHE A 171 -12.19 2.37 9.66
C PHE A 171 -11.20 3.24 10.41
N MET A 172 -11.36 4.56 10.38
CA MET A 172 -10.54 5.47 11.19
C MET A 172 -10.73 5.21 12.69
N GLU A 173 -11.97 4.99 13.13
CA GLU A 173 -12.25 4.67 14.52
C GLU A 173 -11.68 3.31 14.95
N ILE A 174 -11.81 2.29 14.10
CA ILE A 174 -11.17 0.98 14.33
C ILE A 174 -9.66 1.15 14.45
N SER A 175 -9.05 1.92 13.54
CA SER A 175 -7.60 2.12 13.53
C SER A 175 -7.11 2.78 14.82
N ARG A 176 -7.86 3.77 15.31
CA ARG A 176 -7.58 4.50 16.56
C ARG A 176 -7.75 3.63 17.81
N THR A 177 -8.77 2.78 17.84
CA THR A 177 -9.16 2.05 19.04
C THR A 177 -8.52 0.68 19.18
N LEU A 178 -8.17 0.04 18.06
CA LEU A 178 -7.63 -1.33 18.02
C LEU A 178 -6.16 -1.39 17.58
N ASP A 179 -5.48 -0.25 17.47
CA ASP A 179 -4.06 -0.14 17.11
C ASP A 179 -3.71 -0.97 15.87
N VAL A 180 -4.39 -0.65 14.78
CA VAL A 180 -4.24 -1.31 13.48
C VAL A 180 -4.38 -0.27 12.39
N ASP A 181 -3.63 -0.39 11.31
CA ASP A 181 -3.83 0.47 10.15
C ASP A 181 -4.69 -0.25 9.10
N ILE A 182 -5.64 0.49 8.53
CA ILE A 182 -6.54 0.01 7.50
C ILE A 182 -6.36 0.86 6.25
N SER A 183 -5.94 0.23 5.15
CA SER A 183 -5.94 0.87 3.83
C SER A 183 -7.10 0.34 3.02
N PHE A 184 -7.92 1.25 2.48
CA PHE A 184 -9.04 0.95 1.61
C PHE A 184 -8.81 1.58 0.23
N GLN A 185 -8.66 0.77 -0.81
CA GLN A 185 -8.35 1.23 -2.16
C GLN A 185 -9.25 0.56 -3.20
N GLU A 186 -9.60 1.27 -4.26
CA GLU A 186 -10.16 0.65 -5.46
C GLU A 186 -9.09 -0.23 -6.13
N ASP A 187 -9.45 -1.46 -6.51
CA ASP A 187 -8.55 -2.37 -7.23
C ASP A 187 -8.61 -2.10 -8.74
N ASN A 188 -8.09 -0.93 -9.12
CA ASN A 188 -7.99 -0.49 -10.51
C ASN A 188 -6.56 -0.65 -11.06
N MET A 189 -6.37 -0.33 -12.34
CA MET A 189 -5.06 -0.45 -13.01
C MET A 189 -3.98 0.41 -12.36
N TYR A 190 -4.34 1.58 -11.82
CA TYR A 190 -3.37 2.50 -11.21
C TYR A 190 -2.80 1.97 -9.90
N ARG A 191 -3.61 1.30 -9.09
CA ARG A 191 -3.15 0.65 -7.85
C ARG A 191 -1.94 -0.27 -8.10
N ARG A 192 -1.93 -0.97 -9.23
CA ARG A 192 -0.92 -1.97 -9.60
C ARG A 192 0.26 -1.39 -10.38
N ASN A 193 0.15 -0.16 -10.88
CA ASN A 193 1.12 0.44 -11.81
C ASN A 193 1.61 1.81 -11.32
N ARG A 194 1.75 1.99 -10.01
CA ARG A 194 2.39 3.20 -9.46
C ARG A 194 3.87 3.21 -9.82
N ARG A 195 4.45 4.39 -10.07
CA ARG A 195 5.82 4.54 -10.60
C ARG A 195 6.65 5.68 -9.98
N LEU A 196 6.02 6.58 -9.23
CA LEU A 196 6.70 7.68 -8.55
C LEU A 196 6.28 7.71 -7.08
N VAL A 197 7.24 7.83 -6.17
CA VAL A 197 6.99 8.01 -4.73
C VAL A 197 7.70 9.27 -4.26
N CYS A 198 6.92 10.24 -3.79
CA CYS A 198 7.41 11.47 -3.18
C CYS A 198 7.26 11.37 -1.66
N PHE A 199 8.29 11.78 -0.93
CA PHE A 199 8.34 11.73 0.53
C PHE A 199 8.56 13.13 1.08
N ASP A 200 7.91 13.47 2.19
CA ASP A 200 8.48 14.46 3.10
C ASP A 200 9.77 13.91 3.74
N MET A 201 10.59 14.81 4.25
CA MET A 201 11.85 14.50 4.93
C MET A 201 11.63 14.39 6.43
N ASP A 202 11.46 15.53 7.10
CA ASP A 202 11.26 15.65 8.54
C ASP A 202 10.03 14.85 8.96
N SER A 203 10.11 14.18 10.12
CA SER A 203 9.05 13.32 10.67
C SER A 203 8.50 12.21 9.75
N THR A 204 9.13 11.95 8.60
CA THR A 204 8.73 10.96 7.60
C THR A 204 9.89 10.05 7.18
N LEU A 205 10.89 10.55 6.46
CA LEU A 205 12.12 9.81 6.14
C LEU A 205 13.10 9.76 7.31
N ILE A 206 13.04 10.77 8.18
CA ILE A 206 13.79 10.86 9.43
C ILE A 206 12.83 11.11 10.59
N GLN A 207 13.24 10.74 11.80
CA GLN A 207 12.40 10.77 13.00
C GLN A 207 12.51 12.06 13.81
N THR A 208 13.09 13.12 13.24
CA THR A 208 13.31 14.41 13.89
C THR A 208 12.93 15.55 12.96
N GLU A 209 12.71 16.72 13.54
CA GLU A 209 12.60 18.00 12.84
C GLU A 209 13.99 18.65 12.81
N VAL A 210 14.63 18.67 11.64
CA VAL A 210 16.03 19.11 11.52
C VAL A 210 16.24 20.53 12.06
N ILE A 211 15.28 21.42 11.85
CA ILE A 211 15.41 22.81 12.31
C ILE A 211 15.44 22.92 13.84
N ASP A 212 14.75 22.04 14.55
CA ASP A 212 14.72 22.03 16.01
C ASP A 212 16.06 21.52 16.55
N GLU A 213 16.64 20.48 15.94
CA GLU A 213 18.00 19.99 16.28
C GLU A 213 19.07 21.08 16.09
N LEU A 214 18.99 21.82 14.98
CA LEU A 214 19.91 22.94 14.73
C LEU A 214 19.72 24.07 15.73
N ALA A 215 18.48 24.36 16.12
CA ALA A 215 18.18 25.39 17.09
C ALA A 215 18.71 25.06 18.49
N GLU A 216 18.61 23.80 18.92
CA GLU A 216 19.19 23.34 20.18
C GLU A 216 20.72 23.48 20.17
N LEU A 217 21.38 23.08 19.07
CA LEU A 217 22.82 23.21 18.92
C LEU A 217 23.29 24.68 18.81
N ALA A 218 22.43 25.57 18.31
CA ALA A 218 22.67 27.01 18.28
C ALA A 218 22.33 27.71 19.62
N GLY A 219 21.73 27.01 20.59
CA GLY A 219 21.31 27.58 21.87
C GLY A 219 20.06 28.46 21.80
N VAL A 220 19.27 28.32 20.74
CA VAL A 220 18.04 29.10 20.43
C VAL A 220 16.78 28.22 20.34
N GLY A 221 16.86 26.96 20.81
CA GLY A 221 15.76 25.98 20.76
C GLY A 221 14.43 26.49 21.32
N GLU A 222 14.46 27.15 22.48
CA GLU A 222 13.25 27.70 23.13
C GLU A 222 12.56 28.79 22.28
N GLN A 223 13.35 29.61 21.58
CA GLN A 223 12.85 30.68 20.71
C GLN A 223 12.24 30.09 19.44
N VAL A 224 12.91 29.11 18.83
CA VAL A 224 12.41 28.41 17.64
C VAL A 224 11.10 27.69 17.95
N ARG A 225 11.02 27.00 19.09
CA ARG A 225 9.79 26.34 19.53
C ARG A 225 8.63 27.32 19.69
N THR A 226 8.87 28.48 20.29
CA THR A 226 7.84 29.53 20.45
C THR A 226 7.30 29.98 19.09
N ILE A 227 8.17 30.17 18.09
CA ILE A 227 7.78 30.53 16.72
C ILE A 227 7.01 29.38 16.03
N THR A 228 7.43 28.14 16.22
CA THR A 228 6.74 26.95 15.69
C THR A 228 5.32 26.82 16.27
N GLU A 229 5.16 27.04 17.58
CA GLU A 229 3.86 27.03 18.25
C GLU A 229 2.93 28.14 17.72
N ALA A 230 3.45 29.36 17.53
CA ALA A 230 2.69 30.46 16.93
C ALA A 230 2.23 30.13 15.49
N ALA A 231 3.10 29.51 14.68
CA ALA A 231 2.75 29.09 13.32
C ALA A 231 1.67 28.00 13.31
N MET A 232 1.77 27.03 14.22
CA MET A 232 0.76 25.97 14.37
C MET A 232 -0.59 26.48 14.87
N ASN A 233 -0.60 27.55 15.67
CA ASN A 233 -1.81 28.26 16.11
C ASN A 233 -2.42 29.14 15.00
N GLY A 234 -1.72 29.30 13.87
CA GLY A 234 -2.13 30.18 12.76
C GLY A 234 -1.94 31.66 13.05
N GLU A 235 -1.11 32.01 14.04
CA GLU A 235 -0.79 33.40 14.40
C GLU A 235 0.16 34.04 13.37
N ILE A 236 1.03 33.24 12.76
CA ILE A 236 1.94 33.61 11.67
C ILE A 236 1.85 32.56 10.55
N ASP A 237 2.11 32.98 9.32
CA ASP A 237 2.14 32.05 8.18
C ASP A 237 3.44 31.22 8.14
N PHE A 238 3.46 30.14 7.34
CA PHE A 238 4.61 29.25 7.24
C PHE A 238 5.88 29.97 6.76
N SER A 239 5.75 30.90 5.82
CA SER A 239 6.89 31.61 5.24
C SER A 239 7.50 32.59 6.25
N GLU A 240 6.65 33.25 7.04
CA GLU A 240 7.06 34.12 8.14
C GLU A 240 7.73 33.32 9.27
N SER A 241 7.11 32.21 9.69
CA SER A 241 7.70 31.29 10.66
C SER A 241 9.06 30.75 10.22
N PHE A 242 9.18 30.34 8.95
CA PHE A 242 10.44 29.87 8.39
C PHE A 242 11.52 30.95 8.44
N LYS A 243 11.22 32.18 8.01
CA LYS A 243 12.16 33.31 8.05
C LYS A 243 12.64 33.64 9.46
N GLN A 244 11.72 33.69 10.42
CA GLN A 244 12.06 33.99 11.81
C GLN A 244 12.95 32.91 12.42
N ARG A 245 12.63 31.62 12.19
CA ARG A 245 13.47 30.52 12.67
C ARG A 245 14.85 30.51 12.01
N MET A 246 14.91 30.81 10.71
CA MET A 246 16.18 30.91 9.98
C MET A 246 17.10 32.00 10.54
N ALA A 247 16.56 33.18 10.83
CA ALA A 247 17.34 34.28 11.40
C ALA A 247 18.00 33.92 12.74
N LEU A 248 17.38 33.05 13.55
CA LEU A 248 17.93 32.60 14.82
C LEU A 248 19.13 31.65 14.66
N LEU A 249 19.30 31.03 13.49
CA LEU A 249 20.41 30.12 13.19
C LEU A 249 21.64 30.85 12.64
N GLU A 250 21.62 32.19 12.55
CA GLU A 250 22.76 32.98 12.10
C GLU A 250 24.03 32.69 12.92
N GLY A 251 25.13 32.46 12.21
CA GLY A 251 26.45 32.18 12.81
C GLY A 251 26.73 30.72 13.12
N LEU A 252 25.75 29.82 12.98
CA LEU A 252 25.96 28.37 13.13
C LEU A 252 26.93 27.85 12.07
N SER A 253 27.90 27.03 12.48
CA SER A 253 28.93 26.49 11.59
C SER A 253 28.37 25.41 10.66
N GLU A 254 28.85 25.37 9.42
CA GLU A 254 28.58 24.28 8.47
C GLU A 254 29.02 22.91 9.01
N ASP A 255 30.07 22.86 9.83
CA ASP A 255 30.51 21.62 10.50
C ASP A 255 29.41 21.02 11.41
N VAL A 256 28.57 21.87 11.99
CA VAL A 256 27.43 21.42 12.81
C VAL A 256 26.38 20.76 11.92
N LEU A 257 26.10 21.33 10.73
CA LEU A 257 25.19 20.71 9.76
C LEU A 257 25.68 19.33 9.34
N GLN A 258 26.98 19.21 9.06
CA GLN A 258 27.60 17.93 8.69
C GLN A 258 27.44 16.89 9.81
N ASN A 259 27.69 17.28 11.06
CA ASN A 259 27.54 16.40 12.21
C ASN A 259 26.08 15.91 12.37
N VAL A 260 25.11 16.82 12.26
CA VAL A 260 23.69 16.46 12.32
C VAL A 260 23.32 15.53 11.18
N ALA A 261 23.78 15.81 9.96
CA ALA A 261 23.50 14.98 8.78
C ALA A 261 24.00 13.54 8.96
N GLU A 262 25.21 13.35 9.48
CA GLU A 262 25.81 12.03 9.72
C GLU A 262 25.10 11.20 10.80
N ASN A 263 24.34 11.85 11.68
CA ASN A 263 23.64 11.22 12.80
C ASN A 263 22.11 11.28 12.67
N LEU A 264 21.58 11.56 11.47
CA LEU A 264 20.14 11.62 11.26
C LEU A 264 19.46 10.29 11.63
N PRO A 265 18.43 10.31 12.48
CA PRO A 265 17.67 9.10 12.82
C PRO A 265 16.75 8.73 11.65
N ILE A 266 17.26 7.93 10.71
CA ILE A 266 16.48 7.45 9.56
C ILE A 266 15.31 6.60 10.04
N THR A 267 14.12 6.88 9.51
CA THR A 267 12.90 6.19 9.87
C THR A 267 13.01 4.70 9.60
N LYS A 268 12.65 3.90 10.61
CA LYS A 268 12.61 2.43 10.52
C LYS A 268 11.89 1.96 9.25
N GLY A 269 12.53 1.04 8.53
CA GLY A 269 12.01 0.50 7.27
C GLY A 269 12.32 1.34 6.03
N ALA A 270 12.89 2.55 6.16
CA ALA A 270 13.22 3.38 4.99
C ALA A 270 14.21 2.69 4.04
N HIS A 271 15.31 2.12 4.54
CA HIS A 271 16.25 1.39 3.68
C HIS A 271 15.59 0.22 2.94
N ARG A 272 14.77 -0.57 3.63
CA ARG A 272 14.01 -1.69 3.02
C ARG A 272 13.05 -1.20 1.94
N LEU A 273 12.31 -0.12 2.22
CA LEU A 273 11.43 0.51 1.25
C LEU A 273 12.20 0.98 0.01
N MET A 274 13.28 1.74 0.20
CA MET A 274 14.04 2.34 -0.90
C MET A 274 14.69 1.28 -1.79
N LYS A 275 15.24 0.22 -1.18
CA LYS A 275 15.77 -0.93 -1.92
C LYS A 275 14.69 -1.55 -2.81
N ALA A 276 13.51 -1.81 -2.26
CA ALA A 276 12.40 -2.40 -3.01
C ALA A 276 11.89 -1.47 -4.12
N LEU A 277 11.70 -0.18 -3.84
CA LEU A 277 11.26 0.81 -4.83
C LEU A 277 12.24 0.91 -6.00
N LYS A 278 13.55 0.96 -5.70
CA LYS A 278 14.60 0.98 -6.73
C LYS A 278 14.58 -0.28 -7.59
N TYR A 279 14.47 -1.45 -6.95
CA TYR A 279 14.40 -2.74 -7.66
C TYR A 279 13.21 -2.80 -8.63
N TYR A 280 12.04 -2.32 -8.21
CA TYR A 280 10.83 -2.28 -9.05
C TYR A 280 10.80 -1.10 -10.03
N GLY A 281 11.86 -0.28 -10.09
CA GLY A 281 11.99 0.81 -11.06
C GLY A 281 11.12 2.03 -10.76
N TYR A 282 10.77 2.25 -9.49
CA TYR A 282 10.13 3.49 -9.07
C TYR A 282 11.11 4.65 -9.16
N LYS A 283 10.59 5.81 -9.54
CA LYS A 283 11.22 7.09 -9.25
C LYS A 283 10.92 7.51 -7.82
N THR A 284 11.90 8.10 -7.16
CA THR A 284 11.76 8.57 -5.79
C THR A 284 12.15 10.05 -5.67
N ALA A 285 11.46 10.78 -4.80
CA ALA A 285 11.72 12.20 -4.57
C ALA A 285 11.58 12.57 -3.09
N ILE A 286 12.47 13.44 -2.60
CA ILE A 286 12.26 14.20 -1.36
C ILE A 286 11.67 15.56 -1.73
N LEU A 287 10.49 15.87 -1.20
CA LEU A 287 9.81 17.16 -1.35
C LEU A 287 9.56 17.73 0.05
N SER A 288 10.45 18.62 0.51
CA SER A 288 10.48 19.02 1.92
C SER A 288 10.54 20.53 2.14
N GLY A 289 9.96 20.98 3.26
CA GLY A 289 10.17 22.33 3.79
C GLY A 289 11.45 22.45 4.64
N GLY A 290 12.17 21.35 4.87
CA GLY A 290 13.49 21.35 5.47
C GLY A 290 14.57 21.82 4.49
N PHE A 291 15.81 21.39 4.69
CA PHE A 291 16.96 21.94 3.96
C PHE A 291 17.59 20.98 2.95
N THR A 292 17.99 21.53 1.80
CA THR A 292 18.65 20.82 0.70
C THR A 292 19.94 20.12 1.13
N PHE A 293 20.66 20.66 2.12
CA PHE A 293 21.86 20.03 2.69
C PHE A 293 21.56 18.59 3.18
N PHE A 294 20.55 18.43 4.04
CA PHE A 294 20.15 17.14 4.58
C PHE A 294 19.42 16.28 3.54
N GLY A 295 18.61 16.90 2.67
CA GLY A 295 17.98 16.21 1.55
C GLY A 295 19.01 15.54 0.63
N LYS A 296 20.13 16.20 0.31
CA LYS A 296 21.23 15.63 -0.48
C LYS A 296 22.00 14.54 0.26
N TYR A 297 22.14 14.64 1.58
CA TYR A 297 22.70 13.57 2.40
C TYR A 297 21.84 12.31 2.29
N LEU A 298 20.54 12.43 2.56
CA LEU A 298 19.58 11.33 2.43
C LEU A 298 19.48 10.81 1.00
N GLN A 299 19.63 11.68 0.00
CA GLN A 299 19.68 11.27 -1.40
C GLN A 299 20.80 10.27 -1.67
N LYS A 300 22.00 10.55 -1.14
CA LYS A 300 23.17 9.68 -1.29
C LYS A 300 22.99 8.38 -0.51
N GLU A 301 22.49 8.46 0.72
CA GLU A 301 22.30 7.32 1.62
C GLU A 301 21.22 6.34 1.10
N LEU A 302 20.09 6.87 0.66
CA LEU A 302 18.92 6.08 0.25
C LEU A 302 18.81 5.86 -1.27
N GLY A 303 19.66 6.52 -2.07
CA GLY A 303 19.68 6.40 -3.53
C GLY A 303 18.47 7.05 -4.21
N ILE A 304 18.04 8.21 -3.74
CA ILE A 304 16.84 8.91 -4.21
C ILE A 304 17.11 9.69 -5.53
N ASP A 305 16.17 9.69 -6.47
CA ASP A 305 16.37 10.36 -7.77
C ASP A 305 16.31 11.90 -7.67
N TYR A 306 15.39 12.43 -6.87
CA TYR A 306 15.07 13.86 -6.82
C TYR A 306 15.07 14.44 -5.40
N VAL A 307 15.55 15.68 -5.25
CA VAL A 307 15.48 16.44 -4.00
C VAL A 307 15.05 17.86 -4.31
N HIS A 308 13.96 18.30 -3.67
CA HIS A 308 13.52 19.69 -3.64
C HIS A 308 13.26 20.09 -2.19
N ALA A 309 14.05 21.03 -1.68
CA ALA A 309 13.96 21.56 -0.33
C ALA A 309 14.48 23.01 -0.27
N ASN A 310 14.39 23.67 0.88
CA ASN A 310 14.89 25.03 1.05
C ASN A 310 16.43 25.05 1.03
N GLU A 311 17.04 26.07 0.44
CA GLU A 311 18.49 26.19 0.37
C GLU A 311 18.99 27.20 1.42
N LEU A 312 19.90 26.75 2.29
CA LEU A 312 20.52 27.58 3.31
C LEU A 312 21.61 28.47 2.68
N GLU A 313 21.63 29.75 3.02
CA GLU A 313 22.74 30.62 2.63
C GLU A 313 23.93 30.44 3.61
N ILE A 314 25.05 29.96 3.08
CA ILE A 314 26.29 29.71 3.82
C ILE A 314 27.39 30.61 3.24
N ILE A 315 28.02 31.43 4.08
CA ILE A 315 29.16 32.28 3.72
C ILE A 315 30.27 32.03 4.73
N ASP A 316 31.50 31.83 4.24
CA ASP A 316 32.68 31.54 5.07
C ASP A 316 32.48 30.38 6.07
N GLY A 317 31.73 29.35 5.66
CA GLY A 317 31.45 28.15 6.45
C GLY A 317 30.43 28.38 7.58
N LYS A 318 29.63 29.45 7.53
CA LYS A 318 28.60 29.75 8.54
C LYS A 318 27.27 30.13 7.90
N LEU A 319 26.18 29.79 8.57
CA LEU A 319 24.85 30.25 8.19
C LEU A 319 24.73 31.76 8.38
N THR A 320 24.17 32.44 7.38
CA THR A 320 23.89 33.88 7.43
C THR A 320 22.55 34.20 8.11
N GLY A 321 21.74 33.17 8.39
CA GLY A 321 20.34 33.31 8.81
C GLY A 321 19.37 33.60 7.67
N ASN A 322 19.86 33.69 6.42
CA ASN A 322 19.03 33.79 5.21
C ASN A 322 18.91 32.45 4.48
N TYR A 323 18.12 32.45 3.41
CA TYR A 323 17.88 31.31 2.53
C TYR A 323 17.94 31.76 1.07
N LEU A 324 18.21 30.82 0.17
CA LEU A 324 18.27 31.05 -1.27
C LEU A 324 17.01 30.51 -1.97
N GLY A 325 16.55 31.22 -2.99
CA GLY A 325 15.43 30.80 -3.84
C GLY A 325 14.04 30.99 -3.22
N GLU A 326 13.09 30.20 -3.71
CA GLU A 326 11.70 30.19 -3.22
C GLU A 326 11.55 29.24 -2.02
N ILE A 327 10.69 29.62 -1.07
CA ILE A 327 10.36 28.76 0.06
C ILE A 327 9.51 27.58 -0.44
N VAL A 328 9.93 26.37 -0.10
CA VAL A 328 9.20 25.13 -0.37
C VAL A 328 8.12 24.95 0.70
N ASP A 329 6.94 25.50 0.41
CA ASP A 329 5.74 25.28 1.21
C ASP A 329 4.92 24.08 0.71
N GLY A 330 3.76 23.83 1.34
CA GLY A 330 2.89 22.72 0.94
C GLY A 330 2.38 22.77 -0.49
N LYS A 331 2.13 23.97 -1.04
CA LYS A 331 1.72 24.13 -2.44
C LYS A 331 2.90 23.81 -3.36
N LYS A 332 4.09 24.28 -3.02
CA LYS A 332 5.32 24.00 -3.75
C LYS A 332 5.63 22.51 -3.79
N LYS A 333 5.42 21.76 -2.70
CA LYS A 333 5.54 20.29 -2.70
C LYS A 333 4.62 19.65 -3.74
N ALA A 334 3.36 20.08 -3.82
CA ALA A 334 2.42 19.59 -4.84
C ALA A 334 2.85 19.97 -6.28
N GLU A 335 3.34 21.21 -6.48
CA GLU A 335 3.88 21.65 -7.78
C GLU A 335 5.07 20.79 -8.22
N TYR A 336 6.02 20.49 -7.32
CA TYR A 336 7.17 19.64 -7.63
C TYR A 336 6.76 18.20 -7.92
N LEU A 337 5.79 17.64 -7.19
CA LEU A 337 5.25 16.31 -7.50
C LEU A 337 4.71 16.27 -8.93
N GLN A 338 3.89 17.27 -9.32
CA GLN A 338 3.36 17.36 -10.68
C GLN A 338 4.48 17.53 -11.72
N ALA A 339 5.45 18.40 -11.45
CA ALA A 339 6.55 18.66 -12.37
C ALA A 339 7.43 17.42 -12.61
N ILE A 340 7.70 16.62 -11.57
CA ILE A 340 8.44 15.37 -11.70
C ILE A 340 7.60 14.35 -12.48
N ALA A 341 6.30 14.22 -12.17
CA ALA A 341 5.40 13.32 -12.87
C ALA A 341 5.35 13.65 -14.37
N ASP A 342 5.21 14.92 -14.74
CA ASP A 342 5.20 15.38 -16.13
C ASP A 342 6.54 15.11 -16.84
N LYS A 343 7.66 15.39 -16.15
CA LYS A 343 9.02 15.15 -16.68
C LYS A 343 9.26 13.67 -16.99
N GLU A 344 8.79 12.77 -16.12
CA GLU A 344 8.95 11.32 -16.26
C GLU A 344 7.85 10.67 -17.12
N GLY A 345 6.86 11.45 -17.59
CA GLY A 345 5.71 10.92 -18.34
C GLY A 345 4.81 10.00 -17.52
N ILE A 346 4.73 10.23 -16.20
CA ILE A 346 3.95 9.45 -15.25
C ILE A 346 2.62 10.14 -15.01
N HIS A 347 1.50 9.43 -15.20
CA HIS A 347 0.18 9.99 -14.89
C HIS A 347 0.04 10.21 -13.37
N ILE A 348 -0.64 11.29 -12.94
CA ILE A 348 -0.75 11.64 -11.51
C ILE A 348 -1.33 10.50 -10.64
N ASN A 349 -2.30 9.75 -11.17
CA ASN A 349 -2.85 8.57 -10.49
C ASN A 349 -1.83 7.43 -10.25
N GLN A 350 -0.67 7.44 -10.89
CA GLN A 350 0.44 6.50 -10.67
C GLN A 350 1.47 7.01 -9.65
N THR A 351 1.24 8.17 -9.02
CA THR A 351 2.13 8.72 -8.00
C THR A 351 1.67 8.34 -6.60
N ILE A 352 2.62 8.34 -5.68
CA ILE A 352 2.40 8.18 -4.24
C ILE A 352 3.03 9.39 -3.57
N ALA A 353 2.35 9.92 -2.56
CA ALA A 353 2.92 10.92 -1.67
C ALA A 353 2.86 10.39 -0.23
N VAL A 354 3.94 10.54 0.52
CA VAL A 354 4.05 10.13 1.93
C VAL A 354 4.48 11.33 2.75
N GLY A 355 3.75 11.63 3.83
CA GLY A 355 4.05 12.75 4.72
C GLY A 355 3.25 12.64 6.02
N ASP A 356 3.62 13.39 7.04
CA ASP A 356 3.02 13.35 8.38
C ASP A 356 2.17 14.60 8.69
N GLY A 357 2.46 15.71 8.02
CA GLY A 357 2.04 17.03 8.44
C GLY A 357 0.91 17.65 7.62
N ALA A 358 0.34 18.75 8.14
CA ALA A 358 -0.67 19.53 7.44
C ALA A 358 -0.10 20.26 6.21
N ASN A 359 1.20 20.56 6.22
CA ASN A 359 1.98 21.07 5.10
C ASN A 359 2.00 20.09 3.91
N ASP A 360 1.86 18.79 4.13
CA ASP A 360 1.86 17.79 3.05
C ASP A 360 0.50 17.58 2.41
N LEU A 361 -0.58 18.04 3.04
CA LEU A 361 -1.94 17.82 2.54
C LEU A 361 -2.15 18.17 1.07
N PRO A 362 -1.62 19.29 0.52
CA PRO A 362 -1.75 19.56 -0.91
C PRO A 362 -1.07 18.48 -1.78
N MET A 363 0.12 18.00 -1.40
CA MET A 363 0.84 16.94 -2.10
C MET A 363 0.14 15.59 -1.95
N LEU A 364 -0.29 15.24 -0.73
CA LEU A 364 -1.05 14.02 -0.43
C LEU A 364 -2.37 13.95 -1.19
N SER A 365 -3.06 15.08 -1.31
CA SER A 365 -4.35 15.17 -2.02
C SER A 365 -4.19 15.11 -3.54
N LEU A 366 -3.06 15.59 -4.07
CA LEU A 366 -2.77 15.56 -5.49
C LEU A 366 -2.37 14.15 -5.97
N ALA A 367 -1.63 13.41 -5.15
CA ALA A 367 -1.11 12.10 -5.53
C ALA A 367 -2.22 11.05 -5.76
N GLY A 368 -1.94 10.09 -6.64
CA GLY A 368 -2.83 8.93 -6.84
C GLY A 368 -3.03 8.08 -5.58
N LEU A 369 -2.07 8.12 -4.66
CA LEU A 369 -2.19 7.61 -3.30
C LEU A 369 -1.44 8.53 -2.33
N GLY A 370 -2.17 9.31 -1.55
CA GLY A 370 -1.64 10.02 -0.38
C GLY A 370 -1.63 9.14 0.87
N ILE A 371 -0.47 9.02 1.52
CA ILE A 371 -0.26 8.23 2.74
C ILE A 371 0.16 9.16 3.87
N ALA A 372 -0.69 9.27 4.89
CA ALA A 372 -0.37 9.91 6.16
C ALA A 372 0.48 8.97 7.02
N PHE A 373 1.77 9.27 7.19
CA PHE A 373 2.71 8.48 7.99
C PHE A 373 2.85 9.05 9.39
N HIS A 374 2.54 8.27 10.43
CA HIS A 374 2.62 8.66 11.85
C HIS A 374 1.96 10.01 12.17
N ALA A 375 0.97 10.38 11.34
CA ALA A 375 0.42 11.71 11.27
C ALA A 375 -0.61 12.02 12.37
N LYS A 376 -0.87 13.31 12.57
CA LYS A 376 -1.97 13.78 13.44
C LYS A 376 -3.34 13.38 12.86
N PRO A 377 -4.40 13.22 13.70
CA PRO A 377 -5.73 12.82 13.24
C PRO A 377 -6.28 13.67 12.09
N THR A 378 -6.09 14.98 12.14
CA THR A 378 -6.55 15.93 11.11
C THR A 378 -5.93 15.70 9.74
N VAL A 379 -4.70 15.18 9.69
CA VAL A 379 -4.00 14.83 8.46
C VAL A 379 -4.49 13.46 7.98
N LYS A 380 -4.63 12.48 8.89
CA LYS A 380 -5.17 11.15 8.59
C LYS A 380 -6.57 11.19 7.99
N GLU A 381 -7.43 12.08 8.49
CA GLU A 381 -8.79 12.26 7.98
C GLU A 381 -8.84 12.73 6.51
N LYS A 382 -7.85 13.51 6.11
CA LYS A 382 -7.76 14.10 4.76
C LYS A 382 -6.89 13.27 3.81
N ALA A 383 -5.95 12.50 4.35
CA ALA A 383 -5.16 11.56 3.58
C ALA A 383 -6.00 10.33 3.21
N GLY A 384 -5.86 9.85 1.97
CA GLY A 384 -6.62 8.68 1.50
C GLY A 384 -6.24 7.37 2.19
N SER A 385 -5.09 7.31 2.87
CA SER A 385 -4.62 6.17 3.68
C SER A 385 -3.66 6.64 4.76
N SER A 386 -3.47 5.84 5.80
CA SER A 386 -2.50 6.12 6.86
C SER A 386 -1.70 4.88 7.27
N ILE A 387 -0.50 5.12 7.80
CA ILE A 387 0.33 4.13 8.49
C ILE A 387 0.74 4.74 9.83
N SER A 388 0.48 4.06 10.93
CA SER A 388 0.68 4.53 12.30
C SER A 388 1.46 3.53 13.16
N SER A 389 1.32 2.24 12.87
CA SER A 389 1.85 1.14 13.68
C SER A 389 3.11 0.49 13.09
N LEU A 390 3.33 0.65 11.78
CA LEU A 390 4.48 0.06 11.09
C LEU A 390 5.54 1.11 10.73
N GLY A 391 6.73 0.62 10.36
CA GLY A 391 7.77 1.42 9.73
C GLY A 391 7.37 1.89 8.32
N LEU A 392 8.24 2.69 7.70
CA LEU A 392 7.99 3.30 6.40
C LEU A 392 7.81 2.25 5.30
N ASP A 393 8.41 1.06 5.45
CA ASP A 393 8.22 -0.09 4.55
C ASP A 393 6.80 -0.65 4.53
N GLY A 394 5.93 -0.25 5.47
CA GLY A 394 4.49 -0.51 5.41
C GLY A 394 3.83 -0.03 4.10
N VAL A 395 4.42 0.98 3.44
CA VAL A 395 4.00 1.46 2.12
C VAL A 395 3.98 0.33 1.08
N LEU A 396 4.91 -0.64 1.17
CA LEU A 396 4.97 -1.77 0.24
C LEU A 396 3.70 -2.63 0.31
N TYR A 397 3.12 -2.82 1.50
CA TYR A 397 1.88 -3.59 1.64
C TYR A 397 0.68 -2.84 1.06
N LEU A 398 0.65 -1.50 1.17
CA LEU A 398 -0.35 -0.65 0.51
C LEU A 398 -0.28 -0.76 -1.03
N LEU A 399 0.88 -1.09 -1.57
CA LEU A 399 1.09 -1.40 -2.98
C LEU A 399 0.76 -2.86 -3.36
N GLY A 400 0.51 -3.71 -2.36
CA GLY A 400 0.19 -5.12 -2.54
C GLY A 400 1.43 -6.02 -2.72
N TYR A 401 2.63 -5.52 -2.39
CA TYR A 401 3.81 -6.36 -2.33
C TYR A 401 3.72 -7.35 -1.17
N HIS A 402 4.32 -8.51 -1.38
CA HIS A 402 4.42 -9.57 -0.40
C HIS A 402 5.89 -9.69 0.03
N ASP A 403 6.14 -10.00 1.30
CA ASP A 403 7.50 -10.21 1.83
C ASP A 403 8.36 -11.13 0.97
N ARG A 404 7.84 -12.27 0.50
CA ARG A 404 8.56 -13.13 -0.46
C ARG A 404 9.08 -12.41 -1.72
N HIS A 405 8.41 -11.36 -2.19
CA HIS A 405 8.86 -10.60 -3.35
C HIS A 405 9.84 -9.47 -2.97
N ILE A 406 9.85 -9.07 -1.70
CA ILE A 406 10.74 -8.03 -1.16
C ILE A 406 12.04 -8.67 -0.68
N ASP A 407 11.95 -9.79 0.04
CA ASP A 407 13.06 -10.45 0.71
C ASP A 407 13.88 -11.32 -0.26
N MET A 408 13.30 -11.78 -1.39
CA MET A 408 14.08 -12.38 -2.49
C MET A 408 15.16 -11.42 -3.04
N MET A 409 15.08 -10.12 -2.76
CA MET A 409 16.08 -9.12 -3.15
C MET A 409 17.30 -9.10 -2.20
N GLU A 410 17.24 -9.77 -1.05
CA GLU A 410 18.36 -9.84 -0.10
C GLU A 410 19.42 -10.87 -0.53
N ASP A 411 19.01 -11.90 -1.28
CA ASP A 411 19.88 -13.00 -1.71
C ASP A 411 20.72 -12.71 -2.97
N ASP A 412 20.47 -11.59 -3.66
CA ASP A 412 21.11 -11.23 -4.95
C ASP A 412 22.36 -10.31 -4.82
N ASN A 413 22.88 -10.10 -3.60
CA ASN A 413 24.07 -9.27 -3.34
C ASN A 413 25.32 -10.08 -2.96
#